data_AF-A0A7C1NQJ5-F1
#
_entry.id   AF-A0A7C1NQJ5-F1
#
_cell.length_a   1.000
_cell.length_b   1.000
_cell.length_c   1.000
_cell.angle_alpha   90.00
_cell.angle_beta   90.00
_cell.angle_gamma   90.00
#
_symmetry.space_group_name_H-M   'P 1'
#
loop_
_entity.id
_entity.type
_entity.pdbx_description
1 polymer ?
#
loop_
_entity_poly.entity_id
_entity_poly.type
_entity_poly.pdbx_seq_one_letter_code
_entity_poly.pdbx_strand_id
1 'polypeptide(L)'
;MFHHSAKLQYPVKVDKPNPQFAMLLQQAIGGVEGEIRVAMQYFFQAMGARGDDRIRDLLMSTATEELSHIEMLGHAVALNLEGAPVSYLDETAKDPVMNAILGGANPRHLLSSGLSAMPVNANGVPFDMSHIYATGNIGADMLANVAAEAGGRVLASRLYNWTDDHGMKDFLSFLIARDTYHQQQWLAVIEELGGMQAQLPIPNSTPEEHEATQHSYYYLNTLLDKKAPKGRWSKGPSLDGKSKYTAMEQPAPEGQEPTLGKAKPNSGAQNEQM
;
A
#
# COMPACT_ATOMS: atom_id res chain seq x y z
N MET A 1 1.62 -21.58 14.00
CA MET A 1 0.66 -22.64 13.60
C MET A 1 -0.63 -21.93 13.20
N PHE A 2 -1.21 -22.28 12.04
CA PHE A 2 -2.45 -21.70 11.56
C PHE A 2 -3.59 -22.71 11.66
N HIS A 3 -4.80 -22.24 11.89
CA HIS A 3 -6.03 -23.02 11.76
C HIS A 3 -6.90 -22.39 10.67
N HIS A 4 -7.64 -23.20 9.92
CA HIS A 4 -8.50 -22.75 8.85
C HIS A 4 -9.94 -23.20 9.12
N SER A 5 -10.89 -22.33 8.79
CA SER A 5 -12.32 -22.60 8.81
C SER A 5 -12.83 -22.62 7.38
N ALA A 6 -13.68 -23.57 7.01
CA ALA A 6 -14.26 -23.63 5.66
C ALA A 6 -15.23 -22.46 5.35
N LYS A 7 -15.53 -21.59 6.32
CA LYS A 7 -16.39 -20.42 6.13
C LYS A 7 -15.54 -19.18 5.84
N LEU A 8 -15.91 -18.44 4.81
CA LEU A 8 -15.42 -17.08 4.59
C LEU A 8 -15.78 -16.16 5.76
N GLN A 9 -14.94 -15.16 6.02
CA GLN A 9 -15.13 -14.20 7.13
C GLN A 9 -16.41 -13.37 6.96
N TYR A 10 -16.77 -13.02 5.72
CA TYR A 10 -17.97 -12.29 5.35
C TYR A 10 -18.60 -12.89 4.08
N PRO A 11 -19.93 -12.78 3.85
CA PRO A 11 -20.54 -13.23 2.61
C PRO A 11 -19.93 -12.55 1.37
N VAL A 12 -19.64 -13.36 0.35
CA VAL A 12 -19.17 -12.90 -0.95
C VAL A 12 -20.16 -13.41 -1.99
N LYS A 13 -20.85 -12.50 -2.68
CA LYS A 13 -21.87 -12.83 -3.68
C LYS A 13 -21.70 -11.94 -4.90
N VAL A 14 -21.95 -12.49 -6.09
CA VAL A 14 -22.01 -11.76 -7.35
C VAL A 14 -23.39 -12.01 -7.93
N ASP A 15 -24.17 -10.96 -8.16
CA ASP A 15 -25.50 -11.07 -8.76
C ASP A 15 -25.39 -11.29 -10.27
N LYS A 16 -24.40 -10.65 -10.91
CA LYS A 16 -24.10 -10.80 -12.33
C LYS A 16 -22.58 -10.90 -12.58
N PRO A 17 -22.07 -12.07 -13.02
CA PRO A 17 -20.65 -12.23 -13.33
C PRO A 17 -20.12 -11.17 -14.30
N ASN A 18 -18.92 -10.65 -14.00
CA ASN A 18 -18.25 -9.62 -14.77
C ASN A 18 -16.73 -9.88 -14.85
N PRO A 19 -16.24 -10.52 -15.93
CA PRO A 19 -14.82 -10.82 -16.10
C PRO A 19 -13.91 -9.58 -16.17
N GLN A 20 -14.43 -8.42 -16.57
CA GLN A 20 -13.66 -7.17 -16.54
C GLN A 20 -13.49 -6.69 -15.10
N PHE A 21 -14.52 -6.81 -14.27
CA PHE A 21 -14.41 -6.49 -12.85
C PHE A 21 -13.52 -7.48 -12.10
N ALA A 22 -13.54 -8.77 -12.47
CA ALA A 22 -12.58 -9.77 -11.98
C ALA A 22 -11.12 -9.35 -12.22
N MET A 23 -10.82 -8.73 -13.37
CA MET A 23 -9.49 -8.17 -13.65
C MET A 23 -9.16 -7.00 -12.72
N LEU A 24 -10.11 -6.11 -12.43
CA LEU A 24 -9.90 -4.98 -11.53
C LEU A 24 -9.71 -5.41 -10.08
N LEU A 25 -10.45 -6.43 -9.61
CA LEU A 25 -10.29 -7.02 -8.27
C LEU A 25 -8.87 -7.56 -8.02
N GLN A 26 -8.13 -7.94 -9.07
CA GLN A 26 -6.73 -8.33 -8.93
C GLN A 26 -5.87 -7.21 -8.33
N GLN A 27 -6.21 -5.92 -8.56
CA GLN A 27 -5.50 -4.82 -7.90
C GLN A 27 -5.62 -4.89 -6.37
N ALA A 28 -6.78 -5.30 -5.85
CA ALA A 28 -6.98 -5.48 -4.40
C ALA A 28 -6.29 -6.75 -3.86
N ILE A 29 -5.81 -7.65 -4.72
CA ILE A 29 -5.07 -8.85 -4.31
C ILE A 29 -3.57 -8.61 -4.41
N GLY A 30 -3.05 -8.48 -5.64
CA GLY A 30 -1.62 -8.40 -5.92
C GLY A 30 -1.14 -7.01 -6.35
N GLY A 31 -1.96 -5.97 -6.23
CA GLY A 31 -1.52 -4.59 -6.34
C GLY A 31 -0.75 -4.11 -5.11
N VAL A 32 -0.08 -2.97 -5.22
CA VAL A 32 0.67 -2.38 -4.09
C VAL A 32 -0.24 -1.83 -2.98
N GLU A 33 -1.52 -1.65 -3.26
CA GLU A 33 -2.56 -1.34 -2.29
C GLU A 33 -3.40 -2.57 -1.89
N GLY A 34 -3.01 -3.77 -2.33
CA GLY A 34 -3.79 -4.99 -2.14
C GLY A 34 -3.43 -5.81 -0.89
N GLU A 35 -4.25 -6.81 -0.61
CA GLU A 35 -4.24 -7.58 0.63
C GLU A 35 -2.98 -8.43 0.82
N ILE A 36 -2.31 -8.86 -0.26
CA ILE A 36 -1.03 -9.58 -0.15
C ILE A 36 0.02 -8.69 0.53
N ARG A 37 0.02 -7.38 0.24
CA ARG A 37 0.97 -6.45 0.86
C ARG A 37 0.74 -6.39 2.37
N VAL A 38 -0.49 -6.09 2.80
CA VAL A 38 -0.79 -5.88 4.22
C VAL A 38 -0.66 -7.17 5.02
N ALA A 39 -1.13 -8.32 4.50
CA ALA A 39 -0.96 -9.62 5.12
C ALA A 39 0.52 -9.92 5.39
N MET A 40 1.36 -9.81 4.36
CA MET A 40 2.77 -10.12 4.49
C MET A 40 3.52 -9.05 5.30
N GLN A 41 3.17 -7.79 5.17
CA GLN A 41 3.78 -6.70 5.93
C GLN A 41 3.56 -6.88 7.43
N TYR A 42 2.33 -7.11 7.87
CA TYR A 42 2.03 -7.31 9.29
C TYR A 42 2.66 -8.59 9.81
N PHE A 43 2.67 -9.64 8.98
CA PHE A 43 3.32 -10.91 9.33
C PHE A 43 4.82 -10.74 9.58
N PHE A 44 5.56 -10.09 8.66
CA PHE A 44 7.01 -9.88 8.81
C PHE A 44 7.36 -8.87 9.91
N GLN A 45 6.54 -7.82 10.08
CA GLN A 45 6.68 -6.90 11.22
C GLN A 45 6.53 -7.65 12.55
N ALA A 46 5.57 -8.56 12.68
CA ALA A 46 5.41 -9.36 13.91
C ALA A 46 6.65 -10.22 14.23
N MET A 47 7.40 -10.68 13.21
CA MET A 47 8.64 -11.45 13.45
C MET A 47 9.79 -10.56 13.97
N GLY A 48 9.81 -9.31 13.50
CA GLY A 48 10.79 -8.30 13.90
C GLY A 48 10.43 -7.54 15.17
N ALA A 49 9.17 -7.58 15.60
CA ALA A 49 8.70 -6.84 16.77
C ALA A 49 9.48 -7.23 18.04
N ARG A 50 9.95 -6.22 18.76
CA ARG A 50 10.67 -6.32 20.04
C ARG A 50 10.04 -5.36 21.03
N GLY A 51 10.05 -5.71 22.32
CA GLY A 51 9.45 -4.89 23.37
C GLY A 51 8.10 -5.45 23.81
N ASP A 52 7.02 -4.69 23.61
CA ASP A 52 5.67 -5.08 24.04
C ASP A 52 5.09 -6.20 23.16
N ASP A 53 4.97 -7.41 23.73
CA ASP A 53 4.43 -8.59 23.06
C ASP A 53 2.97 -8.38 22.59
N ARG A 54 2.20 -7.48 23.21
CA ARG A 54 0.83 -7.16 22.76
C ARG A 54 0.81 -6.62 21.34
N ILE A 55 1.82 -5.83 20.96
CA ILE A 55 1.93 -5.24 19.61
C ILE A 55 2.27 -6.32 18.59
N ARG A 56 3.18 -7.23 18.95
CA ARG A 56 3.50 -8.41 18.14
C ARG A 56 2.24 -9.24 17.88
N ASP A 57 1.45 -9.50 18.92
CA ASP A 57 0.24 -10.31 18.81
C ASP A 57 -0.85 -9.62 18.01
N LEU A 58 -0.99 -8.28 18.12
CA LEU A 58 -1.89 -7.49 17.27
C LEU A 58 -1.50 -7.55 15.80
N LEU A 59 -0.20 -7.40 15.48
CA LEU A 59 0.32 -7.52 14.12
C LEU A 59 0.05 -8.91 13.55
N MET A 60 0.36 -9.97 14.30
CA MET A 60 0.10 -11.35 13.87
C MET A 60 -1.38 -11.63 13.66
N SER A 61 -2.23 -11.13 14.56
CA SER A 61 -3.69 -11.32 14.47
C SER A 61 -4.26 -10.61 13.24
N THR A 62 -3.80 -9.39 12.97
CA THR A 62 -4.26 -8.64 11.79
C THR A 62 -3.70 -9.23 10.50
N ALA A 63 -2.43 -9.64 10.48
CA ALA A 63 -1.86 -10.39 9.35
C ALA A 63 -2.68 -11.64 8.99
N THR A 64 -3.20 -12.32 10.02
CA THR A 64 -4.05 -13.50 9.84
C THR A 64 -5.44 -13.12 9.29
N GLU A 65 -6.00 -11.99 9.72
CA GLU A 65 -7.24 -11.44 9.13
C GLU A 65 -7.05 -11.09 7.64
N GLU A 66 -5.93 -10.48 7.26
CA GLU A 66 -5.67 -10.13 5.86
C GLU A 66 -5.54 -11.37 4.96
N LEU A 67 -5.10 -12.52 5.49
CA LEU A 67 -5.16 -13.79 4.75
C LEU A 67 -6.61 -14.19 4.41
N SER A 68 -7.57 -13.89 5.30
CA SER A 68 -9.01 -14.09 5.02
C SER A 68 -9.53 -13.10 3.98
N HIS A 69 -9.02 -11.86 3.94
CA HIS A 69 -9.38 -10.90 2.89
C HIS A 69 -8.89 -11.37 1.51
N ILE A 70 -7.67 -11.91 1.41
CA ILE A 70 -7.16 -12.54 0.19
C ILE A 70 -8.06 -13.70 -0.25
N GLU A 71 -8.49 -14.58 0.68
CA GLU A 71 -9.39 -15.70 0.40
C GLU A 71 -10.72 -15.21 -0.17
N MET A 72 -11.33 -14.19 0.45
CA MET A 72 -12.60 -13.62 0.01
C MET A 72 -12.50 -12.94 -1.37
N LEU A 73 -11.45 -12.15 -1.61
CA LEU A 73 -11.19 -11.54 -2.92
C LEU A 73 -10.93 -12.61 -3.99
N GLY A 74 -10.19 -13.67 -3.64
CA GLY A 74 -9.97 -14.81 -4.52
C GLY A 74 -11.28 -15.47 -4.94
N HIS A 75 -12.19 -15.66 -3.99
CA HIS A 75 -13.54 -16.15 -4.25
C HIS A 75 -14.37 -15.17 -5.09
N ALA A 76 -14.30 -13.87 -4.81
CA ALA A 76 -14.99 -12.83 -5.58
C ALA A 76 -14.55 -12.79 -7.05
N VAL A 77 -13.25 -12.97 -7.32
CA VAL A 77 -12.72 -13.10 -8.68
C VAL A 77 -13.31 -14.33 -9.37
N ALA A 78 -13.32 -15.49 -8.72
CA ALA A 78 -13.89 -16.70 -9.31
C ALA A 78 -15.38 -16.55 -9.64
N LEU A 79 -16.19 -15.99 -8.72
CA LEU A 79 -17.61 -15.71 -8.97
C LEU A 79 -17.83 -14.73 -10.13
N ASN A 80 -16.99 -13.70 -10.26
CA ASN A 80 -17.07 -12.77 -11.38
C ASN A 80 -16.64 -13.40 -12.73
N LEU A 81 -15.95 -14.54 -12.70
CA LEU A 81 -15.53 -15.29 -13.89
C LEU A 81 -16.50 -16.45 -14.23
N GLU A 82 -17.55 -16.68 -13.43
CA GLU A 82 -18.53 -17.73 -13.71
C GLU A 82 -19.22 -17.52 -15.06
N GLY A 83 -19.30 -18.59 -15.86
CA GLY A 83 -19.91 -18.55 -17.20
C GLY A 83 -19.08 -17.83 -18.26
N ALA A 84 -17.87 -17.36 -17.93
CA ALA A 84 -16.97 -16.77 -18.93
C ALA A 84 -16.58 -17.82 -20.00
N PRO A 85 -16.62 -17.46 -21.30
CA PRO A 85 -16.23 -18.36 -22.37
C PRO A 85 -14.74 -18.69 -22.27
N VAL A 86 -14.42 -19.94 -22.55
CA VAL A 86 -13.05 -20.48 -22.42
C VAL A 86 -12.32 -20.49 -23.77
N SER A 87 -12.99 -20.11 -24.85
CA SER A 87 -12.36 -19.88 -26.15
C SER A 87 -13.14 -18.87 -26.99
N TYR A 88 -12.43 -18.19 -27.91
CA TYR A 88 -13.08 -17.37 -28.96
C TYR A 88 -13.87 -18.21 -29.97
N LEU A 89 -13.72 -19.53 -29.94
CA LEU A 89 -14.45 -20.48 -30.79
C LEU A 89 -15.75 -20.96 -30.14
N ASP A 90 -15.94 -20.69 -28.84
CA ASP A 90 -17.15 -21.08 -28.14
C ASP A 90 -18.36 -20.40 -28.78
N GLU A 91 -19.46 -21.13 -28.96
CA GLU A 91 -20.70 -20.57 -29.53
C GLU A 91 -21.20 -19.37 -28.72
N THR A 92 -20.97 -19.38 -27.41
CA THR A 92 -21.27 -18.26 -26.49
C THR A 92 -20.40 -17.04 -26.75
N ALA A 93 -19.16 -17.19 -27.25
CA ALA A 93 -18.30 -16.07 -27.63
C ALA A 93 -18.78 -15.37 -28.91
N LYS A 94 -19.65 -16.00 -29.72
CA LYS A 94 -20.25 -15.35 -30.90
C LYS A 94 -21.28 -14.27 -30.55
N ASP A 95 -21.76 -14.24 -29.30
CA ASP A 95 -22.60 -13.14 -28.80
C ASP A 95 -21.77 -11.84 -28.71
N PRO A 96 -22.21 -10.73 -29.34
CA PRO A 96 -21.50 -9.44 -29.29
C PRO A 96 -21.16 -8.95 -27.88
N VAL A 97 -22.01 -9.24 -26.89
CA VAL A 97 -21.80 -8.91 -25.48
C VAL A 97 -20.67 -9.75 -24.90
N MET A 98 -20.64 -11.06 -25.19
CA MET A 98 -19.60 -11.96 -24.71
C MET A 98 -18.25 -11.70 -25.39
N ASN A 99 -18.24 -11.31 -26.67
CA ASN A 99 -17.04 -10.85 -27.36
C ASN A 99 -16.47 -9.56 -26.75
N ALA A 100 -17.32 -8.59 -26.38
CA ALA A 100 -16.88 -7.38 -25.70
C ALA A 100 -16.33 -7.69 -24.29
N ILE A 101 -16.92 -8.67 -23.59
CA ILE A 101 -16.40 -9.17 -22.31
C ILE A 101 -15.02 -9.80 -22.50
N LEU A 102 -14.82 -10.67 -23.49
CA LEU A 102 -13.51 -11.24 -23.82
C LEU A 102 -12.48 -10.17 -24.18
N GLY A 103 -12.88 -9.14 -24.92
CA GLY A 103 -12.01 -8.01 -25.29
C GLY A 103 -11.53 -7.14 -24.13
N GLY A 104 -12.21 -7.20 -22.97
CA GLY A 104 -11.80 -6.49 -21.75
C GLY A 104 -11.39 -7.40 -20.58
N ALA A 105 -11.46 -8.71 -20.75
CA ALA A 105 -11.05 -9.68 -19.73
C ALA A 105 -9.53 -9.85 -19.74
N ASN A 106 -8.94 -10.23 -18.61
CA ASN A 106 -7.52 -10.56 -18.55
C ASN A 106 -7.30 -11.95 -19.19
N PRO A 107 -6.54 -12.08 -20.31
CA PRO A 107 -6.31 -13.37 -20.95
C PRO A 107 -5.66 -14.40 -20.02
N ARG A 108 -4.92 -13.94 -19.00
CA ARG A 108 -4.30 -14.81 -18.01
C ARG A 108 -5.32 -15.49 -17.09
N HIS A 109 -6.52 -14.92 -16.90
CA HIS A 109 -7.58 -15.62 -16.16
C HIS A 109 -7.93 -16.94 -16.83
N LEU A 110 -7.96 -16.97 -18.15
CA LEU A 110 -8.19 -18.18 -18.92
C LEU A 110 -6.92 -19.04 -19.04
N LEU A 111 -5.82 -18.45 -19.53
CA LEU A 111 -4.64 -19.20 -19.95
C LEU A 111 -3.75 -19.66 -18.79
N SER A 112 -3.70 -18.91 -17.70
CA SER A 112 -2.80 -19.19 -16.56
C SER A 112 -3.51 -19.79 -15.37
N SER A 113 -4.71 -19.31 -15.03
CA SER A 113 -5.36 -19.63 -13.76
C SER A 113 -6.64 -20.46 -13.87
N GLY A 114 -7.13 -20.74 -15.08
CA GLY A 114 -8.36 -21.53 -15.26
C GLY A 114 -9.58 -20.90 -14.57
N LEU A 115 -9.82 -19.61 -14.83
CA LEU A 115 -10.90 -18.78 -14.28
C LEU A 115 -10.83 -18.56 -12.75
N SER A 116 -9.63 -18.34 -12.22
CA SER A 116 -9.40 -18.06 -10.80
C SER A 116 -8.49 -16.85 -10.55
N ALA A 117 -8.34 -16.48 -9.27
CA ALA A 117 -7.47 -15.39 -8.86
C ALA A 117 -5.98 -15.71 -9.02
N MET A 118 -5.15 -14.67 -9.07
CA MET A 118 -3.69 -14.78 -9.18
C MET A 118 -3.04 -13.74 -8.26
N PRO A 119 -1.79 -13.94 -7.80
CA PRO A 119 -1.08 -12.94 -7.02
C PRO A 119 -0.50 -11.83 -7.94
N VAL A 120 -1.37 -11.16 -8.69
CA VAL A 120 -1.02 -10.13 -9.68
C VAL A 120 -1.90 -8.90 -9.50
N ASN A 121 -1.46 -7.76 -10.01
CA ASN A 121 -2.28 -6.54 -10.07
C ASN A 121 -3.26 -6.56 -11.27
N ALA A 122 -4.06 -5.50 -11.46
CA ALA A 122 -5.05 -5.45 -12.56
C ALA A 122 -4.42 -5.51 -13.97
N ASN A 123 -3.15 -5.15 -14.11
CA ASN A 123 -2.39 -5.27 -15.37
C ASN A 123 -1.65 -6.62 -15.51
N GLY A 124 -1.82 -7.54 -14.56
CA GLY A 124 -1.16 -8.84 -14.57
C GLY A 124 0.30 -8.82 -14.15
N VAL A 125 0.81 -7.76 -13.52
CA VAL A 125 2.16 -7.75 -12.94
C VAL A 125 2.13 -8.50 -11.60
N PRO A 126 3.00 -9.50 -11.36
CA PRO A 126 3.08 -10.18 -10.07
C PRO A 126 3.35 -9.22 -8.92
N PHE A 127 2.77 -9.50 -7.75
CA PHE A 127 3.08 -8.73 -6.56
C PHE A 127 4.58 -8.81 -6.23
N ASP A 128 5.21 -7.65 -6.03
CA ASP A 128 6.61 -7.54 -5.62
C ASP A 128 6.70 -7.37 -4.10
N MET A 129 7.30 -8.36 -3.42
CA MET A 129 7.51 -8.33 -1.98
C MET A 129 8.43 -7.21 -1.51
N SER A 130 9.11 -6.49 -2.42
CA SER A 130 9.83 -5.25 -2.08
C SER A 130 8.93 -4.13 -1.52
N HIS A 131 7.60 -4.25 -1.68
CA HIS A 131 6.60 -3.35 -1.09
C HIS A 131 6.20 -3.69 0.35
N ILE A 132 6.86 -4.66 0.99
CA ILE A 132 6.70 -4.98 2.41
C ILE A 132 7.66 -4.13 3.24
N TYR A 133 7.11 -3.28 4.11
CA TYR A 133 7.91 -2.42 4.99
C TYR A 133 7.90 -2.93 6.42
N ALA A 134 8.99 -3.59 6.83
CA ALA A 134 9.18 -4.12 8.18
C ALA A 134 10.55 -3.69 8.70
N THR A 135 10.62 -2.46 9.22
CA THR A 135 11.88 -1.81 9.62
C THR A 135 12.41 -2.32 10.96
N GLY A 136 11.53 -2.90 11.79
CA GLY A 136 11.84 -3.26 13.17
C GLY A 136 11.69 -2.10 14.16
N ASN A 137 11.39 -0.90 13.68
CA ASN A 137 10.97 0.23 14.51
C ASN A 137 9.44 0.31 14.52
N ILE A 138 8.83 0.04 15.67
CA ILE A 138 7.37 -0.01 15.81
C ILE A 138 6.70 1.29 15.38
N GLY A 139 7.26 2.46 15.72
CA GLY A 139 6.70 3.75 15.31
C GLY A 139 6.68 3.93 13.80
N ALA A 140 7.79 3.60 13.12
CA ALA A 140 7.89 3.66 11.66
C ALA A 140 6.95 2.65 10.99
N ASP A 141 6.90 1.43 11.52
CA ASP A 141 6.09 0.33 10.99
C ASP A 141 4.59 0.63 11.16
N MET A 142 4.13 1.21 12.28
CA MET A 142 2.74 1.64 12.42
C MET A 142 2.36 2.74 11.42
N LEU A 143 3.24 3.72 11.17
CA LEU A 143 3.01 4.74 10.13
C LEU A 143 2.93 4.12 8.73
N ALA A 144 3.79 3.15 8.43
CA ALA A 144 3.73 2.39 7.18
C ALA A 144 2.42 1.58 7.05
N ASN A 145 1.91 1.04 8.16
CA ASN A 145 0.65 0.32 8.20
C ASN A 145 -0.54 1.25 7.94
N VAL A 146 -0.61 2.41 8.60
CA VAL A 146 -1.63 3.44 8.33
C VAL A 146 -1.63 3.85 6.86
N ALA A 147 -0.45 4.03 6.26
CA ALA A 147 -0.33 4.38 4.85
C ALA A 147 -0.82 3.24 3.93
N ALA A 148 -0.53 1.98 4.26
CA ALA A 148 -1.00 0.82 3.51
C ALA A 148 -2.53 0.72 3.55
N GLU A 149 -3.14 0.82 4.74
CA GLU A 149 -4.59 0.76 4.94
C GLU A 149 -5.32 1.94 4.30
N ALA A 150 -4.76 3.15 4.38
CA ALA A 150 -5.33 4.31 3.72
C ALA A 150 -5.33 4.15 2.18
N GLY A 151 -4.25 3.59 1.63
CA GLY A 151 -4.16 3.25 0.20
C GLY A 151 -5.15 2.17 -0.22
N GLY A 152 -5.22 1.07 0.54
CA GLY A 152 -6.16 -0.03 0.34
C GLY A 152 -7.60 0.46 0.36
N ARG A 153 -7.97 1.26 1.37
CA ARG A 153 -9.32 1.82 1.47
C ARG A 153 -9.70 2.73 0.31
N VAL A 154 -8.76 3.53 -0.21
CA VAL A 154 -8.97 4.34 -1.41
C VAL A 154 -9.23 3.43 -2.62
N LEU A 155 -8.46 2.35 -2.78
CA LEU A 155 -8.68 1.38 -3.84
C LEU A 155 -10.03 0.67 -3.69
N ALA A 156 -10.37 0.14 -2.51
CA ALA A 156 -11.63 -0.53 -2.24
C ALA A 156 -12.83 0.41 -2.51
N SER A 157 -12.72 1.68 -2.14
CA SER A 157 -13.73 2.70 -2.45
C SER A 157 -13.87 2.95 -3.96
N ARG A 158 -12.76 2.92 -4.73
CA ARG A 158 -12.80 3.03 -6.19
C ARG A 158 -13.46 1.81 -6.83
N LEU A 159 -13.14 0.61 -6.36
CA LEU A 159 -13.77 -0.65 -6.81
C LEU A 159 -15.28 -0.65 -6.51
N TYR A 160 -15.67 -0.20 -5.31
CA TYR A 160 -17.07 -0.07 -4.92
C TYR A 160 -17.85 0.84 -5.89
N ASN A 161 -17.25 1.97 -6.28
CA ASN A 161 -17.85 2.91 -7.23
C ASN A 161 -17.78 2.44 -8.69
N TRP A 162 -17.03 1.38 -9.00
CA TRP A 162 -16.83 0.89 -10.36
C TRP A 162 -17.89 -0.13 -10.79
N THR A 163 -18.54 -0.78 -9.84
CA THR A 163 -19.56 -1.79 -10.10
C THR A 163 -20.94 -1.31 -9.65
N ASP A 164 -22.00 -1.88 -10.22
CA ASP A 164 -23.39 -1.73 -9.75
C ASP A 164 -23.98 -3.03 -9.18
N ASP A 165 -23.19 -4.09 -9.14
CA ASP A 165 -23.56 -5.38 -8.54
C ASP A 165 -23.76 -5.24 -7.01
N HIS A 166 -24.93 -5.63 -6.48
CA HIS A 166 -25.26 -5.40 -5.08
C HIS A 166 -24.46 -6.31 -4.15
N GLY A 167 -24.25 -7.57 -4.53
CA GLY A 167 -23.41 -8.50 -3.79
C GLY A 167 -21.96 -8.02 -3.66
N MET A 168 -21.39 -7.49 -4.75
CA MET A 168 -20.04 -6.91 -4.73
C MET A 168 -19.98 -5.61 -3.94
N LYS A 169 -21.00 -4.74 -4.00
CA LYS A 169 -21.07 -3.55 -3.14
C LYS A 169 -21.13 -3.93 -1.65
N ASP A 170 -21.93 -4.93 -1.27
CA ASP A 170 -22.00 -5.41 0.11
C ASP A 170 -20.63 -5.92 0.59
N PHE A 171 -19.99 -6.80 -0.19
CA PHE A 171 -18.66 -7.32 0.14
C PHE A 171 -17.59 -6.21 0.23
N LEU A 172 -17.51 -5.31 -0.75
CA LEU A 172 -16.54 -4.21 -0.73
C LEU A 172 -16.81 -3.23 0.41
N SER A 173 -18.08 -3.04 0.82
CA SER A 173 -18.41 -2.22 1.98
C SER A 173 -17.86 -2.82 3.28
N PHE A 174 -17.81 -4.15 3.39
CA PHE A 174 -17.17 -4.84 4.50
C PHE A 174 -15.66 -4.56 4.53
N LEU A 175 -14.94 -4.73 3.41
CA LEU A 175 -13.50 -4.43 3.35
C LEU A 175 -13.21 -2.96 3.72
N ILE A 176 -13.95 -2.01 3.15
CA ILE A 176 -13.83 -0.58 3.48
C ILE A 176 -14.02 -0.32 4.99
N ALA A 177 -14.93 -1.06 5.64
CA ALA A 177 -15.15 -0.96 7.08
C ALA A 177 -14.00 -1.57 7.89
N ARG A 178 -13.39 -2.67 7.43
CA ARG A 178 -12.20 -3.26 8.06
C ARG A 178 -11.00 -2.32 7.97
N ASP A 179 -10.71 -1.77 6.80
CA ASP A 179 -9.63 -0.79 6.62
C ASP A 179 -9.83 0.46 7.50
N THR A 180 -11.09 0.84 7.76
CA THR A 180 -11.41 1.95 8.68
C THR A 180 -10.97 1.63 10.12
N TYR A 181 -11.18 0.40 10.57
CA TYR A 181 -10.75 -0.04 11.88
C TYR A 181 -9.23 -0.20 11.92
N HIS A 182 -8.63 -0.82 10.92
CA HIS A 182 -7.19 -1.06 10.90
C HIS A 182 -6.38 0.24 10.85
N GLN A 183 -6.83 1.27 10.11
CA GLN A 183 -6.23 2.61 10.20
C GLN A 183 -6.19 3.14 11.64
N GLN A 184 -7.33 3.01 12.34
CA GLN A 184 -7.45 3.50 13.71
C GLN A 184 -6.63 2.67 14.69
N GLN A 185 -6.56 1.34 14.52
CA GLN A 185 -5.81 0.49 15.44
C GLN A 185 -4.30 0.78 15.38
N TRP A 186 -3.75 1.05 14.20
CA TRP A 186 -2.33 1.40 14.05
C TRP A 186 -2.01 2.78 14.63
N LEU A 187 -2.92 3.74 14.48
CA LEU A 187 -2.81 5.04 15.15
C LEU A 187 -2.97 4.91 16.68
N ALA A 188 -3.82 4.03 17.16
CA ALA A 188 -3.99 3.77 18.58
C ALA A 188 -2.73 3.16 19.22
N VAL A 189 -1.98 2.31 18.48
CA VAL A 189 -0.66 1.86 18.94
C VAL A 189 0.30 3.04 19.08
N ILE A 190 0.32 3.98 18.13
CA ILE A 190 1.14 5.19 18.25
C ILE A 190 0.72 6.03 19.47
N GLU A 191 -0.58 6.13 19.75
CA GLU A 191 -1.11 6.81 20.93
C GLU A 191 -0.67 6.12 22.24
N GLU A 192 -0.75 4.79 22.34
CA GLU A 192 -0.25 4.02 23.49
C GLU A 192 1.25 4.24 23.73
N LEU A 193 2.03 4.43 22.66
CA LEU A 193 3.46 4.73 22.72
C LEU A 193 3.76 6.21 23.11
N GLY A 194 2.77 6.96 23.58
CA GLY A 194 2.89 8.37 23.98
C GLY A 194 2.58 9.37 22.87
N GLY A 195 1.99 8.90 21.77
CA GLY A 195 1.59 9.72 20.64
C GLY A 195 2.76 10.25 19.81
N MET A 196 2.44 11.05 18.79
CA MET A 196 3.45 11.64 17.90
C MET A 196 4.48 12.49 18.65
N GLN A 197 4.10 13.09 19.78
CA GLN A 197 5.02 13.90 20.57
C GLN A 197 6.16 13.06 21.17
N ALA A 198 5.88 11.85 21.64
CA ALA A 198 6.89 10.95 22.19
C ALA A 198 7.68 10.21 21.10
N GLN A 199 7.00 9.88 20.00
CA GLN A 199 7.59 9.04 18.95
C GLN A 199 8.47 9.82 17.96
N LEU A 200 8.20 11.11 17.71
CA LEU A 200 8.97 11.89 16.74
C LEU A 200 10.25 12.51 17.35
N PRO A 201 11.34 12.64 16.55
CA PRO A 201 11.54 12.06 15.23
C PRO A 201 11.66 10.53 15.33
N ILE A 202 11.36 9.79 14.27
CA ILE A 202 11.51 8.33 14.25
C ILE A 202 12.75 7.97 13.42
N PRO A 203 13.78 7.30 14.00
CA PRO A 203 13.91 6.94 15.41
C PRO A 203 14.27 8.14 16.29
N ASN A 204 13.79 8.15 17.54
CA ASN A 204 14.12 9.18 18.53
C ASN A 204 15.36 8.83 19.37
N SER A 205 16.01 7.71 19.03
CA SER A 205 17.20 7.19 19.70
C SER A 205 18.51 7.68 19.10
N THR A 206 18.48 8.42 17.98
CA THR A 206 19.67 9.09 17.44
C THR A 206 20.10 10.19 18.39
N PRO A 207 21.35 10.20 18.87
CA PRO A 207 21.86 11.29 19.70
C PRO A 207 21.79 12.63 18.96
N GLU A 208 21.34 13.68 19.65
CA GLU A 208 21.14 15.00 19.04
C GLU A 208 22.44 15.60 18.50
N GLU A 209 23.57 15.30 19.13
CA GLU A 209 24.91 15.70 18.67
C GLU A 209 25.33 15.08 17.33
N HIS A 210 24.64 14.06 16.85
CA HIS A 210 24.85 13.49 15.52
C HIS A 210 24.02 14.21 14.43
N GLU A 211 23.12 15.11 14.82
CA GLU A 211 22.21 15.81 13.92
C GLU A 211 22.63 17.27 13.69
N ALA A 212 22.44 17.76 12.47
CA ALA A 212 22.57 19.18 12.15
C ALA A 212 21.27 19.92 12.50
N THR A 213 20.98 20.04 13.80
CA THR A 213 19.67 20.43 14.35
C THR A 213 19.15 21.79 13.91
N GLN A 214 20.03 22.68 13.44
CA GLN A 214 19.63 23.96 12.82
C GLN A 214 18.75 23.78 11.58
N HIS A 215 18.72 22.58 10.97
CA HIS A 215 17.93 22.27 9.78
C HIS A 215 16.62 21.51 10.06
N SER A 216 16.31 21.16 11.31
CA SER A 216 15.23 20.20 11.61
C SER A 216 13.81 20.78 11.54
N TYR A 217 13.63 22.11 11.63
CA TYR A 217 12.30 22.71 11.87
C TYR A 217 11.93 23.90 10.97
N TYR A 218 12.59 24.09 9.82
CA TYR A 218 12.12 25.07 8.84
C TYR A 218 11.57 24.38 7.58
N TYR A 219 10.49 24.94 7.04
CA TYR A 219 10.07 24.65 5.66
C TYR A 219 10.98 25.44 4.70
N LEU A 220 11.66 24.74 3.79
CA LEU A 220 12.47 25.36 2.75
C LEU A 220 11.61 25.67 1.52
N ASN A 221 11.36 26.95 1.25
CA ASN A 221 10.70 27.34 0.00
C ASN A 221 11.67 27.24 -1.16
N THR A 222 11.42 26.31 -2.07
CA THR A 222 12.18 26.16 -3.33
C THR A 222 11.49 26.83 -4.51
N LEU A 223 10.32 27.44 -4.31
CA LEU A 223 9.65 28.25 -5.31
C LEU A 223 10.34 29.61 -5.40
N LEU A 224 11.15 29.80 -6.44
CA LEU A 224 11.91 31.03 -6.64
C LEU A 224 11.01 32.22 -7.04
N ASP A 225 9.86 31.92 -7.64
CA ASP A 225 8.90 32.88 -8.19
C ASP A 225 7.69 33.13 -7.27
N LYS A 226 7.59 32.41 -6.14
CA LYS A 226 6.43 32.46 -5.24
C LYS A 226 6.86 32.47 -3.78
N LYS A 227 6.05 33.09 -2.94
CA LYS A 227 6.21 33.01 -1.48
C LYS A 227 5.96 31.59 -0.98
N ALA A 228 6.56 31.26 0.15
CA ALA A 228 6.31 30.00 0.83
C ALA A 228 4.80 29.79 1.08
N PRO A 229 4.23 28.61 0.76
CA PRO A 229 2.87 28.28 1.14
C PRO A 229 2.75 28.28 2.67
N LYS A 230 1.69 28.93 3.17
CA LYS A 230 1.41 29.02 4.61
C LYS A 230 0.60 27.81 5.06
N GLY A 231 1.07 27.13 6.10
CA GLY A 231 0.34 26.03 6.72
C GLY A 231 0.87 25.71 8.12
N ARG A 232 0.26 24.72 8.78
CA ARG A 232 0.71 24.25 10.11
C ARG A 232 2.16 23.76 10.09
N TRP A 233 2.62 23.27 8.94
CA TRP A 233 4.00 22.83 8.68
C TRP A 233 5.01 23.98 8.56
N SER A 234 4.56 25.23 8.38
CA SER A 234 5.44 26.39 8.17
C SER A 234 5.43 27.39 9.34
N LYS A 235 4.56 27.18 10.34
CA LYS A 235 4.45 28.02 11.55
C LYS A 235 3.82 27.26 12.72
N GLY A 236 4.26 27.55 13.94
CA GLY A 236 3.68 27.02 15.19
C GLY A 236 4.61 25.99 15.86
N PRO A 237 4.25 25.40 17.01
CA PRO A 237 5.11 24.42 17.69
C PRO A 237 5.40 23.20 16.79
N SER A 238 6.53 22.52 16.92
CA SER A 238 6.75 21.24 16.23
C SER A 238 5.86 20.14 16.82
N LEU A 239 5.59 19.06 16.07
CA LEU A 239 4.75 17.95 16.55
C LEU A 239 5.39 17.16 17.69
N ASP A 240 6.72 17.10 17.75
CA ASP A 240 7.51 16.54 18.86
C ASP A 240 7.65 17.50 20.05
N GLY A 241 7.17 18.75 19.92
CA GLY A 241 7.29 19.78 20.95
C GLY A 241 8.72 20.29 21.20
N LYS A 242 9.71 19.90 20.39
CA LYS A 242 11.12 20.27 20.56
C LYS A 242 11.45 21.67 20.05
N SER A 243 10.65 22.25 19.16
CA SER A 243 10.90 23.57 18.54
C SER A 243 9.62 24.24 18.03
N LYS A 244 9.78 25.25 17.16
CA LYS A 244 8.70 25.88 16.38
C LYS A 244 9.04 25.82 14.89
N TYR A 245 8.06 25.45 14.07
CA TYR A 245 8.16 25.55 12.64
C TYR A 245 8.35 27.00 12.20
N THR A 246 9.28 27.19 11.27
CA THR A 246 9.52 28.45 10.56
C THR A 246 9.51 28.19 9.05
N ALA A 247 9.60 29.25 8.25
CA ALA A 247 9.75 29.15 6.81
C ALA A 247 10.97 29.95 6.36
N MET A 248 11.80 29.33 5.53
CA MET A 248 12.86 29.99 4.79
C MET A 248 12.31 30.34 3.41
N GLU A 249 12.11 31.64 3.15
CA GLU A 249 11.41 32.12 1.93
C GLU A 249 12.21 31.91 0.64
N GLN A 250 13.53 31.75 0.72
CA GLN A 250 14.41 31.49 -0.41
C GLN A 250 15.51 30.53 0.02
N PRO A 251 15.92 29.56 -0.83
CA PRO A 251 17.01 28.68 -0.49
C PRO A 251 18.34 29.44 -0.48
N ALA A 252 19.24 29.09 0.43
CA ALA A 252 20.63 29.53 0.43
C ALA A 252 21.52 28.28 0.34
N PRO A 253 21.87 27.82 -0.86
CA PRO A 253 22.75 26.67 -1.01
C PRO A 253 24.11 26.95 -0.36
N GLU A 254 24.50 26.12 0.62
CA GLU A 254 25.78 26.23 1.35
C GLU A 254 26.86 25.30 0.80
N GLY A 255 26.47 24.36 -0.07
CA GLY A 255 27.37 23.37 -0.66
C GLY A 255 28.22 23.94 -1.81
N GLN A 256 29.25 23.18 -2.17
CA GLN A 256 30.06 23.43 -3.36
C GLN A 256 29.28 23.18 -4.66
N GLU A 257 29.71 23.82 -5.75
CA GLU A 257 29.33 23.37 -7.09
C GLU A 257 29.88 21.96 -7.33
N PRO A 258 29.03 20.99 -7.73
CA PRO A 258 29.49 19.62 -7.92
C PRO A 258 30.41 19.54 -9.14
N THR A 259 31.65 19.14 -8.92
CA THR A 259 32.59 18.76 -9.97
C THR A 259 33.03 17.31 -9.75
N LEU A 260 32.86 16.49 -10.78
CA LEU A 260 33.35 15.11 -10.75
C LEU A 260 34.79 15.05 -11.24
N GLY A 261 35.59 14.17 -10.64
CA GLY A 261 36.93 13.89 -11.16
C GLY A 261 36.87 13.17 -12.51
N LYS A 262 38.04 13.07 -13.16
CA LYS A 262 38.22 12.24 -14.35
C LYS A 262 37.89 10.76 -14.06
N ALA A 263 37.42 10.06 -15.08
CA ALA A 263 37.18 8.64 -15.01
C ALA A 263 38.49 7.89 -14.71
N LYS A 264 38.38 6.77 -13.99
CA LYS A 264 39.57 5.98 -13.62
C LYS A 264 40.08 5.16 -14.81
N PRO A 265 41.41 4.92 -14.91
CA PRO A 265 42.00 3.88 -15.76
C PRO A 265 41.21 2.57 -15.72
N ASN A 266 40.95 1.99 -16.89
CA ASN A 266 40.23 0.71 -17.08
C ASN A 266 38.73 0.73 -16.75
N SER A 267 38.11 1.91 -16.60
CA SER A 267 36.64 2.02 -16.51
C SER A 267 35.91 1.83 -17.86
N GLY A 268 36.66 1.81 -18.97
CA GLY A 268 36.09 1.78 -20.32
C GLY A 268 35.57 3.13 -20.81
N ALA A 269 35.82 4.21 -20.07
CA ALA A 269 35.53 5.56 -20.53
C ALA A 269 36.47 5.98 -21.69
N GLN A 270 36.01 6.95 -22.50
CA GLN A 270 36.80 7.51 -23.60
C GLN A 270 38.03 8.25 -23.07
N ASN A 271 39.08 8.36 -23.88
CA ASN A 271 40.34 9.00 -23.48
C ASN A 271 40.16 10.44 -22.98
N GLU A 272 39.20 11.18 -23.53
CA GLU A 272 38.87 12.57 -23.14
C GLU A 272 38.21 12.66 -21.76
N GLN A 273 37.66 11.55 -21.27
CA GLN A 273 37.04 11.45 -19.94
C GLN A 273 38.05 11.07 -18.84
N MET A 274 39.30 10.74 -19.22
CA MET A 274 40.37 10.21 -18.36
C MET A 274 41.37 11.27 -17.93
#